data_AF-A0AAW0YD46-F1
#
_entry.id   AF-A0AAW0YD46-F1
#
_cell.length_a   1.000
_cell.length_b   1.000
_cell.length_c   1.000
_cell.angle_alpha   90.00
_cell.angle_beta   90.00
_cell.angle_gamma   90.00
#
_symmetry.space_group_name_H-M   'P 1'
#
loop_
_entity.id
_entity.type
_entity.pdbx_description
1 polymer ?
#
loop_
_entity_poly.entity_id
_entity_poly.type
_entity_poly.pdbx_seq_one_letter_code
_entity_poly.pdbx_strand_id
1 'polypeptide(L)'
;GRHGKGSIFVWASGNGGRHTDNCNCDGYTNSIFTLSISSASQRGFKPWYLEECSSTLATTYSSGTPGLDRSVATVDMDGNLRPERMCTVEHTGTSASAPLAAGLCALALEANPDLTWRDMQHLVVMTSRYEPLRQEDGWFINGVGRRVSHKFGYGLMDAGKLVELAEKWTTVPPQHVCQSIKDRTDQGIPTIMGESVFAEITTDGCAGTSREVRYLEHVQARVSLRFLPRGNINIKLISPSGTSSTLLFERPRDVFSEKFDDWPFLSVHFWGEKAAGTWRLVVTNAGTREVRHPGVLIQWQLILHGTKERPGRLRTELPQRSDSLSFSQPLPTQSSSGLQFSSRRPSNSPFTISILDQILAGSSPNATYATVDGKIVSGPNHLTTAQDGDIINKFVESEVCHSQCLGGCSGPGPDKCRACSHYSLEGECVGSCPEGTYGSEERDCLSCHASCAMCSGPAQNQCLACRIGFLYVLHLGLCAENCPQGYYAANGSCLRCGGHCSKCINPDHCTSCDH
;
A
#
# COMPACT_ATOMS: atom_id res chain seq x y z
N GLY A 1 7.39 17.53 0.30
CA GLY A 1 7.24 16.93 -1.05
C GLY A 1 6.18 17.68 -1.85
N ARG A 2 6.22 17.59 -3.19
CA ARG A 2 5.23 18.18 -4.12
C ARG A 2 4.85 19.64 -3.81
N HIS A 3 5.84 20.50 -3.61
CA HIS A 3 5.65 21.93 -3.30
C HIS A 3 4.67 22.21 -2.14
N GLY A 4 4.71 21.39 -1.08
CA GLY A 4 3.85 21.54 0.10
C GLY A 4 2.53 20.76 0.04
N LYS A 5 2.19 20.16 -1.12
CA LYS A 5 0.97 19.33 -1.28
C LYS A 5 1.09 17.95 -0.62
N GLY A 6 2.32 17.50 -0.35
CA GLY A 6 2.61 16.18 0.21
C GLY A 6 2.75 15.10 -0.87
N SER A 7 3.70 14.20 -0.66
CA SER A 7 3.92 13.03 -1.51
C SER A 7 2.77 12.02 -1.31
N ILE A 8 2.44 11.26 -2.35
CA ILE A 8 1.44 10.18 -2.26
C ILE A 8 2.21 8.87 -2.05
N PHE A 9 2.07 8.27 -0.87
CA PHE A 9 2.65 6.96 -0.58
C PHE A 9 1.58 5.89 -0.71
N VAL A 10 1.66 5.06 -1.75
CA VAL A 10 0.75 3.92 -1.92
C VAL A 10 1.42 2.68 -1.36
N TRP A 11 0.69 1.90 -0.56
CA TRP A 11 1.25 0.77 0.16
C TRP A 11 0.39 -0.48 -0.03
N ALA A 12 1.02 -1.63 -0.18
CA ALA A 12 0.32 -2.92 -0.20
C ALA A 12 -0.07 -3.32 1.23
N SER A 13 -1.30 -3.79 1.44
CA SER A 13 -1.77 -4.12 2.79
C SER A 13 -1.10 -5.35 3.41
N GLY A 14 -0.51 -6.24 2.61
CA GLY A 14 0.22 -7.42 3.09
C GLY A 14 -0.19 -8.74 2.43
N ASN A 15 0.58 -9.80 2.66
CA ASN A 15 0.41 -11.12 2.03
C ASN A 15 0.29 -12.27 3.06
N GLY A 16 0.15 -11.95 4.34
CA GLY A 16 0.08 -12.86 5.48
C GLY A 16 -1.30 -13.52 5.70
N GLY A 17 -2.26 -13.37 4.79
CA GLY A 17 -3.63 -13.89 4.95
C GLY A 17 -3.70 -15.39 5.23
N ARG A 18 -2.85 -16.21 4.60
CA ARG A 18 -2.74 -17.67 4.88
C ARG A 18 -2.31 -17.98 6.31
N HIS A 19 -1.63 -17.03 6.94
CA HIS A 19 -1.14 -17.10 8.31
C HIS A 19 -2.03 -16.35 9.29
N THR A 20 -3.21 -15.92 8.83
CA THR A 20 -4.18 -15.12 9.59
C THR A 20 -3.53 -13.92 10.26
N ASP A 21 -2.66 -13.23 9.51
CA ASP A 21 -2.05 -11.99 9.97
C ASP A 21 -3.01 -10.80 9.82
N ASN A 22 -2.65 -9.69 10.46
CA ASN A 22 -3.43 -8.47 10.49
C ASN A 22 -2.56 -7.27 10.15
N CYS A 23 -2.94 -6.55 9.10
CA CYS A 23 -2.16 -5.43 8.61
C CYS A 23 -2.07 -4.23 9.59
N ASN A 24 -2.92 -4.11 10.62
CA ASN A 24 -2.70 -3.11 11.67
C ASN A 24 -1.49 -3.41 12.58
N CYS A 25 -0.89 -4.61 12.48
CA CYS A 25 0.38 -4.94 13.12
C CYS A 25 1.60 -4.55 12.27
N ASP A 26 1.41 -4.14 11.02
CA ASP A 26 2.44 -3.53 10.18
C ASP A 26 2.34 -2.00 10.29
N GLY A 27 3.37 -1.38 10.86
CA GLY A 27 3.44 0.07 11.08
C GLY A 27 3.42 0.91 9.80
N TYR A 28 3.76 0.35 8.63
CA TYR A 28 3.75 1.06 7.36
C TYR A 28 2.35 1.19 6.78
N THR A 29 1.62 0.08 6.66
CA THR A 29 0.21 0.09 6.20
C THR A 29 -0.75 0.70 7.24
N ASN A 30 -0.41 0.63 8.53
CA ASN A 30 -1.16 1.24 9.63
C ASN A 30 -0.86 2.75 9.82
N SER A 31 -0.08 3.36 8.92
CA SER A 31 0.24 4.79 8.94
C SER A 31 -0.86 5.62 8.29
N ILE A 32 -1.20 6.78 8.86
CA ILE A 32 -2.14 7.71 8.22
C ILE A 32 -1.59 8.29 6.89
N PHE A 33 -0.26 8.27 6.74
CA PHE A 33 0.43 8.87 5.59
C PHE A 33 0.49 7.95 4.37
N THR A 34 0.17 6.67 4.55
CA THR A 34 0.12 5.69 3.47
C THR A 34 -1.32 5.48 3.03
N LEU A 35 -1.50 5.37 1.72
CA LEU A 35 -2.72 4.93 1.09
C LEU A 35 -2.63 3.40 0.96
N SER A 36 -3.14 2.70 1.99
CA SER A 36 -3.11 1.24 2.04
C SER A 36 -4.12 0.63 1.08
N ILE A 37 -3.63 -0.28 0.24
CA ILE A 37 -4.36 -0.92 -0.85
C ILE A 37 -4.33 -2.44 -0.69
N SER A 38 -5.53 -3.02 -0.70
CA SER A 38 -5.76 -4.45 -0.68
C SER A 38 -6.01 -5.01 -2.08
N SER A 39 -6.30 -6.32 -2.17
CA SER A 39 -6.49 -7.04 -3.43
C SER A 39 -7.89 -7.66 -3.56
N ALA A 40 -8.46 -7.60 -4.75
CA ALA A 40 -9.58 -8.45 -5.14
C ALA A 40 -9.16 -9.39 -6.28
N SER A 41 -9.70 -10.61 -6.29
CA SER A 41 -9.55 -11.49 -7.44
C SER A 41 -10.34 -10.98 -8.65
N GLN A 42 -10.07 -11.53 -9.83
CA GLN A 42 -10.84 -11.25 -11.04
C GLN A 42 -12.36 -11.39 -10.85
N ARG A 43 -12.80 -12.39 -10.08
CA ARG A 43 -14.23 -12.62 -9.77
C ARG A 43 -14.78 -11.79 -8.61
N GLY A 44 -13.95 -10.93 -8.00
CA GLY A 44 -14.38 -10.03 -6.92
C GLY A 44 -14.41 -10.68 -5.53
N PHE A 45 -13.60 -11.71 -5.29
CA PHE A 45 -13.48 -12.38 -3.99
C PHE A 45 -12.18 -12.02 -3.28
N LYS A 46 -12.13 -12.27 -1.97
CA LYS A 46 -10.92 -12.15 -1.15
C LYS A 46 -9.85 -13.16 -1.61
N PRO A 47 -8.64 -12.73 -2.04
CA PRO A 47 -7.54 -13.65 -2.31
C PRO A 47 -7.00 -14.30 -1.01
N TRP A 48 -6.44 -15.49 -1.13
CA TRP A 48 -5.96 -16.29 0.02
C TRP A 48 -4.83 -15.63 0.83
N TYR A 49 -4.06 -14.72 0.21
CA TYR A 49 -2.96 -14.00 0.83
C TYR A 49 -3.38 -12.69 1.50
N LEU A 50 -4.61 -12.21 1.28
CA LEU A 50 -5.06 -10.91 1.78
C LEU A 50 -5.09 -10.85 3.31
N GLU A 51 -4.48 -9.81 3.86
CA GLU A 51 -4.59 -9.44 5.28
C GLU A 51 -5.76 -8.49 5.51
N GLU A 52 -6.52 -8.71 6.58
CA GLU A 52 -7.69 -7.90 6.93
C GLU A 52 -7.33 -6.91 8.04
N CYS A 53 -7.64 -5.64 7.85
CA CYS A 53 -7.46 -4.62 8.89
C CYS A 53 -8.26 -3.36 8.59
N SER A 54 -8.44 -2.54 9.62
CA SER A 54 -9.19 -1.28 9.50
C SER A 54 -8.40 -0.11 8.92
N SER A 55 -7.10 -0.26 8.66
CA SER A 55 -6.29 0.77 8.00
C SER A 55 -6.36 0.74 6.47
N THR A 56 -6.83 -0.37 5.88
CA THR A 56 -7.02 -0.50 4.42
C THR A 56 -8.03 0.53 3.92
N LEU A 57 -7.62 1.37 2.95
CA LEU A 57 -8.49 2.42 2.41
C LEU A 57 -9.34 1.93 1.24
N ALA A 58 -8.74 1.19 0.31
CA ALA A 58 -9.41 0.70 -0.89
C ALA A 58 -8.72 -0.55 -1.45
N THR A 59 -9.19 -1.00 -2.61
CA THR A 59 -8.77 -2.23 -3.27
C THR A 59 -8.57 -2.02 -4.76
N THR A 60 -7.60 -2.73 -5.34
CA THR A 60 -7.51 -2.95 -6.80
C THR A 60 -7.48 -4.45 -7.10
N TYR A 61 -7.55 -4.80 -8.39
CA TYR A 61 -7.43 -6.20 -8.78
C TYR A 61 -6.00 -6.72 -8.62
N SER A 62 -5.89 -8.02 -8.32
CA SER A 62 -4.65 -8.78 -8.40
C SER A 62 -4.99 -10.25 -8.74
N SER A 63 -4.06 -11.16 -8.50
CA SER A 63 -4.28 -12.60 -8.61
C SER A 63 -5.31 -13.12 -7.60
N GLY A 64 -5.94 -14.23 -7.92
CA GLY A 64 -6.93 -14.89 -7.07
C GLY A 64 -6.65 -16.38 -6.90
N THR A 65 -7.71 -17.19 -6.99
CA THR A 65 -7.60 -18.65 -6.88
C THR A 65 -6.91 -19.20 -8.12
N PRO A 66 -5.78 -19.92 -7.98
CA PRO A 66 -5.08 -20.53 -9.11
C PRO A 66 -6.02 -21.41 -9.96
N GLY A 67 -5.97 -21.26 -11.27
CA GLY A 67 -6.82 -21.99 -12.22
C GLY A 67 -8.25 -21.45 -12.38
N LEU A 68 -8.70 -20.52 -11.52
CA LEU A 68 -10.02 -19.89 -11.63
C LEU A 68 -9.94 -18.39 -11.94
N ASP A 69 -8.94 -17.71 -11.39
CA ASP A 69 -8.74 -16.27 -11.54
C ASP A 69 -7.43 -16.00 -12.27
N ARG A 70 -7.43 -15.01 -13.16
CA ARG A 70 -6.21 -14.52 -13.81
C ARG A 70 -5.35 -13.70 -12.84
N SER A 71 -4.05 -13.63 -13.14
CA SER A 71 -3.06 -12.80 -12.44
C SER A 71 -2.78 -11.51 -13.21
N VAL A 72 -1.90 -10.66 -12.68
CA VAL A 72 -1.56 -9.35 -13.28
C VAL A 72 -0.54 -9.54 -14.40
N ALA A 73 -0.83 -8.96 -15.56
CA ALA A 73 0.10 -8.90 -16.68
C ALA A 73 0.92 -7.61 -16.64
N THR A 74 2.24 -7.72 -16.72
CA THR A 74 3.17 -6.58 -16.65
C THR A 74 4.52 -6.92 -17.28
N VAL A 75 5.41 -5.95 -17.36
CA VAL A 75 6.81 -6.17 -17.75
C VAL A 75 7.54 -7.01 -16.69
N ASP A 76 8.47 -7.84 -17.15
CA ASP A 76 9.32 -8.70 -16.33
C ASP A 76 10.81 -8.32 -16.55
N MET A 77 11.74 -8.93 -15.81
CA MET A 77 13.15 -8.55 -15.78
C MET A 77 13.85 -8.46 -17.15
N ASP A 78 14.97 -7.72 -17.16
CA ASP A 78 15.81 -7.34 -18.30
C ASP A 78 15.97 -8.45 -19.37
N GLY A 79 15.76 -8.08 -20.64
CA GLY A 79 15.98 -8.92 -21.81
C GLY A 79 17.41 -9.47 -21.93
N ASN A 80 18.39 -8.91 -21.20
CA ASN A 80 19.73 -9.51 -21.11
C ASN A 80 19.75 -10.81 -20.28
N LEU A 81 18.85 -10.96 -19.30
CA LEU A 81 18.75 -12.15 -18.44
C LEU A 81 17.75 -13.16 -18.99
N ARG A 82 16.69 -12.68 -19.66
CA ARG A 82 15.73 -13.53 -20.39
C ARG A 82 15.25 -12.82 -21.68
N PRO A 83 16.00 -12.94 -22.79
CA PRO A 83 15.69 -12.21 -24.03
C PRO A 83 14.33 -12.55 -24.65
N GLU A 84 13.73 -13.68 -24.27
CA GLU A 84 12.40 -14.11 -24.72
C GLU A 84 11.26 -13.88 -23.71
N ARG A 85 11.55 -13.32 -22.51
CA ARG A 85 10.55 -13.11 -21.43
C ARG A 85 10.67 -11.72 -20.79
N MET A 86 10.36 -10.69 -21.57
CA MET A 86 10.22 -9.30 -21.08
C MET A 86 8.83 -9.00 -20.48
N CYS A 87 7.90 -9.95 -20.52
CA CYS A 87 6.54 -9.81 -20.02
C CYS A 87 6.16 -11.01 -19.16
N THR A 88 5.42 -10.77 -18.09
CA THR A 88 4.81 -11.78 -17.23
C THR A 88 3.30 -11.62 -17.21
N VAL A 89 2.58 -12.74 -17.03
CA VAL A 89 1.13 -12.77 -16.76
C VAL A 89 0.84 -13.38 -15.39
N GLU A 90 1.88 -13.57 -14.58
CA GLU A 90 1.84 -14.33 -13.33
C GLU A 90 2.16 -13.45 -12.10
N HIS A 91 2.21 -12.12 -12.24
CA HIS A 91 2.44 -11.23 -11.11
C HIS A 91 1.26 -11.30 -10.13
N THR A 92 1.55 -11.50 -8.84
CA THR A 92 0.58 -11.86 -7.79
C THR A 92 0.77 -11.06 -6.50
N GLY A 93 -0.19 -11.18 -5.57
CA GLY A 93 -0.10 -10.59 -4.23
C GLY A 93 -0.65 -9.17 -4.15
N THR A 94 -0.76 -8.62 -2.93
CA THR A 94 -1.09 -7.20 -2.72
C THR A 94 -0.03 -6.27 -3.29
N SER A 95 1.20 -6.77 -3.46
CA SER A 95 2.30 -6.09 -4.16
C SER A 95 1.98 -5.76 -5.62
N ALA A 96 1.09 -6.50 -6.29
CA ALA A 96 0.63 -6.16 -7.64
C ALA A 96 -0.53 -5.15 -7.65
N SER A 97 -1.28 -5.04 -6.54
CA SER A 97 -2.38 -4.09 -6.38
C SER A 97 -1.88 -2.66 -6.15
N ALA A 98 -0.89 -2.47 -5.26
CA ALA A 98 -0.38 -1.14 -4.94
C ALA A 98 0.12 -0.35 -6.17
N PRO A 99 0.86 -0.93 -7.14
CA PRO A 99 1.26 -0.24 -8.38
C PRO A 99 0.08 0.17 -9.26
N LEU A 100 -0.99 -0.65 -9.35
CA LEU A 100 -2.20 -0.28 -10.08
C LEU A 100 -2.87 0.94 -9.44
N ALA A 101 -3.01 0.94 -8.12
CA ALA A 101 -3.53 2.09 -7.38
C ALA A 101 -2.65 3.34 -7.54
N ALA A 102 -1.33 3.18 -7.59
CA ALA A 102 -0.39 4.28 -7.86
C ALA A 102 -0.60 4.86 -9.27
N GLY A 103 -0.84 4.01 -10.29
CA GLY A 103 -1.22 4.45 -11.63
C GLY A 103 -2.54 5.23 -11.64
N LEU A 104 -3.55 4.78 -10.91
CA LEU A 104 -4.82 5.51 -10.76
C LEU A 104 -4.62 6.87 -10.06
N CYS A 105 -3.77 6.93 -9.02
CA CYS A 105 -3.41 8.19 -8.37
C CYS A 105 -2.69 9.14 -9.34
N ALA A 106 -1.82 8.62 -10.22
CA ALA A 106 -1.14 9.43 -11.23
C ALA A 106 -2.14 10.07 -12.22
N LEU A 107 -3.13 9.32 -12.70
CA LEU A 107 -4.19 9.87 -13.57
C LEU A 107 -5.00 10.97 -12.87
N ALA A 108 -5.33 10.78 -11.58
CA ALA A 108 -6.02 11.81 -10.82
C ALA A 108 -5.15 13.07 -10.59
N LEU A 109 -3.84 12.90 -10.41
CA LEU A 109 -2.89 14.01 -10.31
C LEU A 109 -2.68 14.74 -11.65
N GLU A 110 -2.76 14.03 -12.76
CA GLU A 110 -2.75 14.65 -14.10
C GLU A 110 -3.99 15.53 -14.29
N ALA A 111 -5.17 15.01 -13.93
CA ALA A 111 -6.42 15.75 -14.01
C ALA A 111 -6.47 16.95 -13.04
N ASN A 112 -5.86 16.82 -11.86
CA ASN A 112 -5.75 17.91 -10.89
C ASN A 112 -4.40 17.89 -10.16
N PRO A 113 -3.39 18.65 -10.63
CA PRO A 113 -2.06 18.71 -10.02
C PRO A 113 -2.05 19.34 -8.62
N ASP A 114 -3.13 19.99 -8.21
CA ASP A 114 -3.26 20.68 -6.91
C ASP A 114 -3.72 19.78 -5.77
N LEU A 115 -4.10 18.53 -6.06
CA LEU A 115 -4.47 17.58 -5.03
C LEU A 115 -3.33 17.37 -4.01
N THR A 116 -3.68 17.54 -2.74
CA THR A 116 -2.83 17.17 -1.61
C THR A 116 -2.87 15.67 -1.34
N TRP A 117 -2.00 15.18 -0.46
CA TRP A 117 -2.01 13.78 -0.03
C TRP A 117 -3.33 13.37 0.64
N ARG A 118 -3.98 14.27 1.38
CA ARG A 118 -5.31 14.05 1.99
C ARG A 118 -6.41 14.10 0.95
N ASP A 119 -6.34 15.03 -0.01
CA ASP A 119 -7.32 15.09 -1.10
C ASP A 119 -7.39 13.76 -1.85
N MET A 120 -6.23 13.16 -2.16
CA MET A 120 -6.18 11.85 -2.81
C MET A 120 -6.91 10.77 -2.01
N GLN A 121 -6.69 10.71 -0.68
CA GLN A 121 -7.39 9.73 0.16
C GLN A 121 -8.90 9.99 0.21
N HIS A 122 -9.34 11.26 0.33
CA HIS A 122 -10.76 11.61 0.25
C HIS A 122 -11.39 11.16 -1.06
N LEU A 123 -10.75 11.46 -2.20
CA LEU A 123 -11.21 11.05 -3.53
C LEU A 123 -11.36 9.53 -3.61
N VAL A 124 -10.38 8.76 -3.13
CA VAL A 124 -10.46 7.29 -3.09
C VAL A 124 -11.64 6.80 -2.25
N VAL A 125 -11.85 7.35 -1.05
CA VAL A 125 -12.98 7.00 -0.18
C VAL A 125 -14.33 7.23 -0.85
N MET A 126 -14.48 8.33 -1.62
CA MET A 126 -15.77 8.68 -2.23
C MET A 126 -16.03 8.02 -3.58
N THR A 127 -15.00 7.57 -4.28
CA THR A 127 -15.12 7.05 -5.66
C THR A 127 -14.98 5.53 -5.74
N SER A 128 -14.45 4.89 -4.70
CA SER A 128 -14.38 3.44 -4.60
C SER A 128 -15.77 2.79 -4.62
N ARG A 129 -15.84 1.60 -5.20
CA ARG A 129 -17.10 0.88 -5.48
C ARG A 129 -17.17 -0.45 -4.76
N TYR A 130 -18.26 -0.65 -4.02
CA TYR A 130 -18.52 -1.93 -3.36
C TYR A 130 -19.18 -2.96 -4.30
N GLU A 131 -19.91 -2.51 -5.33
CA GLU A 131 -20.78 -3.36 -6.14
C GLU A 131 -20.03 -4.52 -6.83
N PRO A 132 -18.81 -4.34 -7.37
CA PRO A 132 -18.03 -5.45 -7.94
C PRO A 132 -17.64 -6.53 -6.93
N LEU A 133 -17.59 -6.18 -5.65
CA LEU A 133 -17.09 -7.02 -4.55
C LEU A 133 -18.21 -7.45 -3.59
N ARG A 134 -19.48 -7.19 -3.97
CA ARG A 134 -20.66 -7.38 -3.10
C ARG A 134 -20.98 -8.84 -2.75
N GLN A 135 -20.37 -9.79 -3.47
CA GLN A 135 -20.58 -11.22 -3.24
C GLN A 135 -19.74 -11.73 -2.07
N GLU A 136 -18.68 -11.02 -1.71
CA GLU A 136 -17.85 -11.35 -0.56
C GLU A 136 -18.49 -10.78 0.71
N ASP A 137 -18.56 -11.59 1.77
CA ASP A 137 -19.12 -11.19 3.05
C ASP A 137 -18.20 -10.23 3.84
N GLY A 138 -18.79 -9.55 4.82
CA GLY A 138 -18.06 -8.66 5.74
C GLY A 138 -18.22 -7.17 5.46
N TRP A 139 -19.15 -6.78 4.58
CA TRP A 139 -19.54 -5.39 4.38
C TRP A 139 -20.46 -4.89 5.49
N PHE A 140 -20.19 -3.70 6.00
CA PHE A 140 -21.08 -2.97 6.92
C PHE A 140 -21.16 -1.49 6.52
N ILE A 141 -22.14 -0.79 7.09
CA ILE A 141 -22.39 0.62 6.80
C ILE A 141 -21.90 1.45 8.00
N ASN A 142 -21.10 2.50 7.73
CA ASN A 142 -20.63 3.41 8.76
C ASN A 142 -21.65 4.53 9.08
N GLY A 143 -21.34 5.40 10.03
CA GLY A 143 -22.24 6.43 10.56
C GLY A 143 -22.67 7.51 9.58
N VAL A 144 -22.04 7.55 8.40
CA VAL A 144 -22.40 8.46 7.29
C VAL A 144 -22.95 7.73 6.06
N GLY A 145 -23.30 6.45 6.20
CA GLY A 145 -23.97 5.69 5.16
C GLY A 145 -23.05 5.05 4.12
N ARG A 146 -21.72 5.05 4.31
CA ARG A 146 -20.78 4.41 3.38
C ARG A 146 -20.59 2.94 3.72
N ARG A 147 -20.58 2.08 2.69
CA ARG A 147 -20.21 0.67 2.82
C ARG A 147 -18.69 0.55 2.95
N VAL A 148 -18.26 -0.25 3.91
CA VAL A 148 -16.85 -0.48 4.22
C VAL A 148 -16.62 -1.94 4.63
N SER A 149 -15.41 -2.45 4.42
CA SER A 149 -15.00 -3.81 4.73
C SER A 149 -13.55 -3.84 5.22
N HIS A 150 -13.23 -4.66 6.23
CA HIS A 150 -11.84 -4.91 6.64
C HIS A 150 -10.99 -5.61 5.58
N LYS A 151 -11.63 -6.25 4.58
CA LYS A 151 -10.96 -6.90 3.45
C LYS A 151 -10.62 -5.89 2.37
N PHE A 152 -11.56 -4.97 2.09
CA PHE A 152 -11.54 -4.16 0.87
C PHE A 152 -11.53 -2.65 1.07
N GLY A 153 -11.52 -2.16 2.32
CA GLY A 153 -11.72 -0.76 2.64
C GLY A 153 -13.07 -0.27 2.10
N TYR A 154 -13.06 0.87 1.42
CA TYR A 154 -14.23 1.44 0.75
C TYR A 154 -14.58 0.78 -0.60
N GLY A 155 -13.79 -0.22 -1.04
CA GLY A 155 -14.06 -1.03 -2.21
C GLY A 155 -13.06 -0.85 -3.34
N LEU A 156 -13.49 -1.26 -4.54
CA LEU A 156 -12.63 -1.27 -5.73
C LEU A 156 -12.46 0.16 -6.26
N MET A 157 -11.21 0.59 -6.47
CA MET A 157 -10.93 1.89 -7.05
C MET A 157 -11.46 1.99 -8.50
N ASP A 158 -12.09 3.11 -8.83
CA ASP A 158 -12.67 3.38 -10.15
C ASP A 158 -11.96 4.58 -10.78
N ALA A 159 -11.11 4.33 -11.78
CA ALA A 159 -10.29 5.37 -12.43
C ALA A 159 -11.14 6.50 -13.02
N GLY A 160 -12.27 6.17 -13.66
CA GLY A 160 -13.15 7.15 -14.29
C GLY A 160 -13.79 8.07 -13.26
N LYS A 161 -14.35 7.50 -12.20
CA LYS A 161 -14.94 8.30 -11.10
C LYS A 161 -13.89 9.10 -10.34
N LEU A 162 -12.70 8.53 -10.14
CA LEU A 162 -11.59 9.19 -9.45
C LEU A 162 -11.16 10.46 -10.21
N VAL A 163 -10.93 10.34 -11.52
CA VAL A 163 -10.55 11.47 -12.39
C VAL A 163 -11.68 12.50 -12.49
N GLU A 164 -12.91 12.06 -12.73
CA GLU A 164 -14.06 12.97 -12.86
C GLU A 164 -14.27 13.82 -11.59
N LEU A 165 -14.12 13.20 -10.41
CA LEU A 165 -14.23 13.93 -9.15
C LEU A 165 -13.01 14.82 -8.90
N ALA A 166 -11.81 14.39 -9.30
CA ALA A 166 -10.57 15.17 -9.16
C ALA A 166 -10.64 16.52 -9.90
N GLU A 167 -11.16 16.56 -11.13
CA GLU A 167 -11.31 17.79 -11.92
C GLU A 167 -12.16 18.86 -11.22
N LYS A 168 -13.18 18.41 -10.48
CA LYS A 168 -14.18 19.24 -9.80
C LYS A 168 -13.81 19.49 -8.33
N TRP A 169 -12.73 18.88 -7.85
CA TRP A 169 -12.37 18.85 -6.44
C TRP A 169 -11.85 20.20 -5.93
N THR A 170 -12.29 20.56 -4.73
CA THR A 170 -11.69 21.65 -3.96
C THR A 170 -10.90 21.04 -2.80
N THR A 171 -9.66 21.49 -2.64
CA THR A 171 -8.77 21.04 -1.57
C THR A 171 -9.46 21.11 -0.21
N VAL A 172 -9.32 20.03 0.56
CA VAL A 172 -9.90 19.94 1.90
C VAL A 172 -9.31 20.97 2.86
N PRO A 173 -10.05 21.38 3.90
CA PRO A 173 -9.53 22.26 4.94
C PRO A 173 -8.25 21.72 5.61
N PRO A 174 -7.49 22.58 6.30
CA PRO A 174 -6.31 22.17 7.07
C PRO A 174 -6.61 20.99 8.00
N GLN A 175 -5.64 20.09 8.15
CA GLN A 175 -5.78 18.95 9.06
C GLN A 175 -5.65 19.43 10.51
N HIS A 176 -6.54 18.96 11.35
CA HIS A 176 -6.48 19.11 12.80
C HIS A 176 -6.30 17.74 13.45
N VAL A 177 -5.65 17.72 14.60
CA VAL A 177 -5.43 16.50 15.41
C VAL A 177 -5.91 16.76 16.82
N CYS A 178 -7.01 16.10 17.19
CA CYS A 178 -7.55 16.12 18.54
C CYS A 178 -7.11 14.84 19.27
N GLN A 179 -6.47 15.00 20.43
CA GLN A 179 -6.01 13.89 21.26
C GLN A 179 -6.78 13.90 22.57
N SER A 180 -7.36 12.76 22.95
CA SER A 180 -7.95 12.60 24.28
C SER A 180 -6.87 12.59 25.35
N ILE A 181 -7.29 12.75 26.61
CA ILE A 181 -6.45 12.37 27.74
C ILE A 181 -6.23 10.85 27.67
N LYS A 182 -5.02 10.39 28.03
CA LYS A 182 -4.72 8.96 28.14
C LYS A 182 -5.47 8.40 29.35
N ASP A 183 -6.33 7.41 29.13
CA ASP A 183 -6.90 6.62 30.22
C ASP A 183 -5.83 5.61 30.66
N ARG A 184 -5.46 5.66 31.94
CA ARG A 184 -4.43 4.81 32.58
C ARG A 184 -5.05 3.92 33.67
N THR A 185 -6.36 3.73 33.63
CA THR A 185 -7.06 2.86 34.56
C THR A 185 -6.81 1.41 34.14
N ASP A 186 -6.13 0.64 35.00
CA ASP A 186 -5.92 -0.78 34.75
C ASP A 186 -7.26 -1.52 34.73
N GLN A 187 -7.55 -2.21 33.64
CA GLN A 187 -8.75 -3.04 33.50
C GLN A 187 -8.37 -4.49 33.18
N GLY A 188 -8.87 -5.43 33.96
CA GLY A 188 -8.58 -6.85 33.78
C GLY A 188 -9.19 -7.39 32.49
N ILE A 189 -8.38 -8.07 31.68
CA ILE A 189 -8.84 -8.80 30.50
C ILE A 189 -9.13 -10.25 30.93
N PRO A 190 -10.37 -10.75 30.79
CA PRO A 190 -10.75 -12.08 31.26
C PRO A 190 -9.99 -13.23 30.58
N THR A 191 -9.86 -14.35 31.29
CA THR A 191 -9.26 -15.59 30.75
C THR A 191 -10.26 -16.45 29.97
N ILE A 192 -11.56 -16.24 30.16
CA ILE A 192 -12.61 -17.01 29.51
C ILE A 192 -12.73 -16.56 28.05
N MET A 193 -12.75 -17.53 27.13
CA MET A 193 -12.92 -17.26 25.70
C MET A 193 -14.29 -16.63 25.43
N GLY A 194 -14.31 -15.53 24.68
CA GLY A 194 -15.49 -14.75 24.33
C GLY A 194 -15.80 -13.62 25.32
N GLU A 195 -15.23 -13.64 26.51
CA GLU A 195 -15.40 -12.54 27.47
C GLU A 195 -14.57 -11.32 27.10
N SER A 196 -15.07 -10.14 27.48
CA SER A 196 -14.54 -8.85 27.05
C SER A 196 -14.42 -7.88 28.21
N VAL A 197 -13.47 -6.96 28.09
CA VAL A 197 -13.39 -5.75 28.89
C VAL A 197 -13.72 -4.53 28.02
N PHE A 198 -14.33 -3.52 28.63
CA PHE A 198 -14.84 -2.34 27.94
C PHE A 198 -14.27 -1.08 28.59
N ALA A 199 -13.69 -0.21 27.77
CA ALA A 199 -13.24 1.11 28.19
C ALA A 199 -13.91 2.20 27.33
N GLU A 200 -14.21 3.35 27.92
CA GLU A 200 -14.90 4.44 27.25
C GLU A 200 -14.15 5.77 27.38
N ILE A 201 -14.09 6.54 26.29
CA ILE A 201 -13.60 7.92 26.28
C ILE A 201 -14.69 8.78 25.65
N THR A 202 -15.18 9.77 26.39
CA THR A 202 -16.05 10.81 25.87
C THR A 202 -15.22 12.03 25.49
N THR A 203 -15.41 12.52 24.26
CA THR A 203 -14.72 13.71 23.75
C THR A 203 -15.69 14.62 23.02
N ASP A 204 -15.45 15.92 23.06
CA ASP A 204 -16.17 16.93 22.28
C ASP A 204 -15.49 17.20 20.91
N GLY A 205 -14.45 16.44 20.56
CA GLY A 205 -13.64 16.70 19.37
C GLY A 205 -12.71 17.92 19.52
N CYS A 206 -12.31 18.25 20.75
CA CYS A 206 -11.49 19.42 21.08
C CYS A 206 -12.17 20.75 20.69
N ALA A 207 -13.49 20.82 20.93
CA ALA A 207 -14.34 21.93 20.52
C ALA A 207 -13.83 23.28 21.05
N GLY A 208 -13.86 24.32 20.20
CA GLY A 208 -13.43 25.67 20.59
C GLY A 208 -11.92 25.88 20.65
N THR A 209 -11.10 24.85 20.37
CA THR A 209 -9.64 24.97 20.35
C THR A 209 -9.08 25.01 18.91
N SER A 210 -7.79 25.32 18.76
CA SER A 210 -7.08 25.20 17.48
C SER A 210 -6.93 23.76 16.98
N ARG A 211 -7.26 22.75 17.81
CA ARG A 211 -7.20 21.32 17.50
C ARG A 211 -8.57 20.71 17.21
N GLU A 212 -9.60 21.54 17.05
CA GLU A 212 -10.98 21.10 16.85
C GLU A 212 -11.12 20.21 15.59
N VAL A 213 -11.60 18.98 15.79
CA VAL A 213 -11.96 18.04 14.73
C VAL A 213 -13.46 17.82 14.81
N ARG A 214 -14.19 18.14 13.74
CA ARG A 214 -15.63 17.86 13.64
C ARG A 214 -15.94 16.71 12.70
N TYR A 215 -15.20 16.61 11.60
CA TYR A 215 -15.37 15.58 10.58
C TYR A 215 -14.11 14.73 10.53
N LEU A 216 -14.27 13.42 10.74
CA LEU A 216 -13.15 12.49 10.86
C LEU A 216 -12.54 12.12 9.50
N GLU A 217 -11.23 11.90 9.51
CA GLU A 217 -10.46 11.25 8.44
C GLU A 217 -9.90 9.93 9.01
N HIS A 218 -8.82 10.02 9.78
CA HIS A 218 -8.18 8.89 10.45
C HIS A 218 -8.51 8.87 11.93
N VAL A 219 -8.72 7.68 12.49
CA VAL A 219 -8.88 7.49 13.94
C VAL A 219 -7.87 6.46 14.41
N GLN A 220 -7.05 6.82 15.39
CA GLN A 220 -6.12 5.89 16.03
C GLN A 220 -6.53 5.63 17.48
N ALA A 221 -6.52 4.36 17.88
CA ALA A 221 -6.52 3.96 19.28
C ALA A 221 -5.11 3.52 19.65
N ARG A 222 -4.41 4.33 20.45
CA ARG A 222 -3.11 3.95 21.02
C ARG A 222 -3.34 3.08 22.23
N VAL A 223 -2.93 1.82 22.18
CA VAL A 223 -3.26 0.83 23.21
C VAL A 223 -1.98 0.26 23.82
N SER A 224 -1.95 0.18 25.14
CA SER A 224 -0.96 -0.59 25.91
C SER A 224 -1.68 -1.66 26.71
N LEU A 225 -1.36 -2.93 26.45
CA LEU A 225 -1.95 -4.06 27.14
C LEU A 225 -0.94 -5.20 27.30
N ARG A 226 -1.20 -6.07 28.27
CA ARG A 226 -0.52 -7.36 28.44
C ARG A 226 -1.52 -8.50 28.47
N PHE A 227 -1.32 -9.50 27.62
CA PHE A 227 -2.13 -10.70 27.51
C PHE A 227 -1.32 -11.80 26.81
N LEU A 228 -1.22 -13.00 27.41
CA LEU A 228 -0.49 -14.12 26.83
C LEU A 228 -1.44 -15.33 26.61
N PRO A 229 -1.53 -15.86 25.38
CA PRO A 229 -0.89 -15.41 24.15
C PRO A 229 -1.54 -14.16 23.56
N ARG A 230 -0.74 -13.17 23.12
CA ARG A 230 -1.26 -11.91 22.53
C ARG A 230 -2.16 -12.16 21.31
N GLY A 231 -1.89 -13.22 20.55
CA GLY A 231 -2.68 -13.62 19.39
C GLY A 231 -4.14 -13.99 19.69
N ASN A 232 -4.53 -14.19 20.95
CA ASN A 232 -5.94 -14.39 21.32
C ASN A 232 -6.76 -13.09 21.31
N ILE A 233 -6.09 -11.94 21.39
CA ILE A 233 -6.78 -10.67 21.58
C ILE A 233 -7.46 -10.21 20.29
N ASN A 234 -8.74 -9.91 20.41
CA ASN A 234 -9.51 -9.14 19.42
C ASN A 234 -9.78 -7.75 20.01
N ILE A 235 -9.53 -6.69 19.22
CA ILE A 235 -9.77 -5.30 19.63
C ILE A 235 -10.78 -4.68 18.68
N LYS A 236 -11.86 -4.10 19.22
CA LYS A 236 -12.83 -3.32 18.46
C LYS A 236 -12.91 -1.90 19.01
N LEU A 237 -13.06 -0.94 18.12
CA LEU A 237 -13.38 0.44 18.45
C LEU A 237 -14.77 0.78 17.89
N ILE A 238 -15.62 1.32 18.75
CA ILE A 238 -16.99 1.70 18.41
C ILE A 238 -17.10 3.23 18.51
N SER A 239 -17.54 3.85 17.42
CA SER A 239 -17.76 5.29 17.32
C SER A 239 -19.08 5.74 17.97
N PRO A 240 -19.23 7.04 18.27
CA PRO A 240 -20.50 7.60 18.74
C PRO A 240 -21.69 7.37 17.80
N SER A 241 -21.43 7.24 16.48
CA SER A 241 -22.46 6.97 15.47
C SER A 241 -22.88 5.51 15.42
N GLY A 242 -22.25 4.62 16.19
CA GLY A 242 -22.52 3.18 16.23
C GLY A 242 -21.69 2.34 15.27
N THR A 243 -20.82 2.93 14.44
CA THR A 243 -19.87 2.16 13.61
C THR A 243 -18.93 1.36 14.48
N SER A 244 -18.81 0.06 14.22
CA SER A 244 -17.91 -0.85 14.93
C SER A 244 -16.78 -1.30 14.00
N SER A 245 -15.54 -0.96 14.35
CA SER A 245 -14.35 -1.31 13.58
C SER A 245 -13.44 -2.24 14.39
N THR A 246 -13.26 -3.47 13.94
CA THR A 246 -12.19 -4.34 14.44
C THR A 246 -10.82 -3.75 14.08
N LEU A 247 -10.05 -3.40 15.11
CA LEU A 247 -8.69 -2.88 15.02
C LEU A 247 -7.65 -4.00 15.01
N LEU A 248 -7.96 -5.13 15.65
CA LEU A 248 -7.11 -6.31 15.67
C LEU A 248 -8.01 -7.55 15.66
N PHE A 249 -7.82 -8.41 14.67
CA PHE A 249 -8.37 -9.77 14.68
C PHE A 249 -7.41 -10.71 15.41
N GLU A 250 -7.94 -11.84 15.86
CA GLU A 250 -7.16 -12.93 16.44
C GLU A 250 -6.10 -13.44 15.45
N ARG A 251 -4.91 -13.73 15.98
CA ARG A 251 -3.75 -14.21 15.22
C ARG A 251 -3.20 -15.49 15.88
N PRO A 252 -3.74 -16.67 15.53
CA PRO A 252 -3.40 -17.96 16.13
C PRO A 252 -1.91 -18.34 16.19
N ARG A 253 -1.04 -17.69 15.40
CA ARG A 253 0.41 -17.89 15.36
C ARG A 253 1.20 -16.94 16.27
N ASP A 254 0.59 -15.87 16.77
CA ASP A 254 1.22 -14.90 17.68
C ASP A 254 1.11 -15.40 19.14
N VAL A 255 2.01 -16.31 19.52
CA VAL A 255 1.86 -17.12 20.74
C VAL A 255 2.86 -16.81 21.84
N PHE A 256 4.01 -16.27 21.46
CA PHE A 256 5.11 -16.00 22.38
C PHE A 256 5.12 -14.57 22.91
N SER A 257 4.49 -13.66 22.17
CA SER A 257 4.39 -12.26 22.59
C SER A 257 3.24 -12.08 23.55
N GLU A 258 3.42 -11.18 24.51
CA GLU A 258 2.39 -10.84 25.51
C GLU A 258 1.93 -9.39 25.45
N LYS A 259 2.64 -8.48 24.77
CA LYS A 259 2.40 -7.03 24.90
C LYS A 259 2.09 -6.30 23.61
N PHE A 260 1.21 -5.31 23.72
CA PHE A 260 1.23 -4.11 22.90
C PHE A 260 1.66 -2.94 23.79
N ASP A 261 2.55 -2.08 23.29
CA ASP A 261 3.12 -0.97 24.04
C ASP A 261 2.92 0.32 23.24
N ASP A 262 1.99 1.17 23.71
CA ASP A 262 1.57 2.43 23.08
C ASP A 262 1.29 2.32 21.55
N TRP A 263 0.81 1.14 21.11
CA TRP A 263 0.65 0.78 19.70
C TRP A 263 -0.54 1.50 19.06
N PRO A 264 -0.34 2.28 17.99
CA PRO A 264 -1.36 3.18 17.43
C PRO A 264 -2.23 2.49 16.36
N PHE A 265 -3.12 1.59 16.75
CA PHE A 265 -4.05 0.94 15.81
C PHE A 265 -4.90 1.96 15.05
N LEU A 266 -4.86 1.94 13.71
CA LEU A 266 -5.57 2.86 12.83
C LEU A 266 -6.88 2.26 12.32
N SER A 267 -7.92 3.09 12.23
CA SER A 267 -9.11 2.83 11.44
C SER A 267 -9.46 4.01 10.54
N VAL A 268 -9.75 3.72 9.28
CA VAL A 268 -10.34 4.66 8.31
C VAL A 268 -11.84 4.45 8.16
N HIS A 269 -12.45 3.50 8.87
CA HIS A 269 -13.87 3.14 8.70
C HIS A 269 -14.85 4.24 9.16
N PHE A 270 -14.37 5.16 9.99
CA PHE A 270 -15.14 6.28 10.54
C PHE A 270 -15.08 7.54 9.65
N TRP A 271 -14.51 7.46 8.45
CA TRP A 271 -14.28 8.61 7.59
C TRP A 271 -15.57 9.39 7.31
N GLY A 272 -15.56 10.67 7.65
CA GLY A 272 -16.67 11.63 7.51
C GLY A 272 -17.62 11.68 8.70
N GLU A 273 -17.53 10.78 9.67
CA GLU A 273 -18.36 10.82 10.88
C GLU A 273 -18.01 12.01 11.78
N LYS A 274 -18.91 12.31 12.73
CA LYS A 274 -18.66 13.32 13.75
C LYS A 274 -17.72 12.78 14.81
N ALA A 275 -16.72 13.58 15.18
CA ALA A 275 -15.74 13.24 16.21
C ALA A 275 -16.31 13.15 17.63
N ALA A 276 -17.26 14.04 17.94
CA ALA A 276 -17.79 14.22 19.29
C ALA A 276 -18.73 13.09 19.72
N GLY A 277 -18.60 12.69 20.99
CA GLY A 277 -19.42 11.68 21.65
C GLY A 277 -18.60 10.66 22.42
N THR A 278 -19.23 9.56 22.81
CA THR A 278 -18.59 8.47 23.54
C THR A 278 -18.05 7.41 22.59
N TRP A 279 -16.75 7.18 22.67
CA TRP A 279 -16.04 6.11 21.98
C TRP A 279 -15.83 4.94 22.94
N ARG A 280 -16.03 3.72 22.45
CA ARG A 280 -15.88 2.50 23.24
C ARG A 280 -14.81 1.59 22.65
N LEU A 281 -13.80 1.28 23.43
CA LEU A 281 -12.80 0.24 23.15
C LEU A 281 -13.29 -1.07 23.78
N VAL A 282 -13.32 -2.13 22.98
CA VAL A 282 -13.67 -3.48 23.43
C VAL A 282 -12.47 -4.38 23.19
N VAL A 283 -11.97 -5.00 24.26
CA VAL A 283 -10.87 -5.96 24.19
C VAL A 283 -11.40 -7.32 24.62
N THR A 284 -11.40 -8.27 23.70
CA THR A 284 -11.98 -9.60 23.87
C THR A 284 -10.88 -10.65 23.83
N ASN A 285 -10.92 -11.61 24.74
CA ASN A 285 -10.18 -12.86 24.58
C ASN A 285 -10.94 -13.75 23.58
N ALA A 286 -10.63 -13.64 22.29
CA ALA A 286 -11.37 -14.32 21.22
C ALA A 286 -10.70 -15.62 20.75
N GLY A 287 -9.40 -15.78 21.00
CA GLY A 287 -8.65 -16.95 20.55
C GLY A 287 -8.96 -18.23 21.35
N THR A 288 -8.74 -19.37 20.71
CA THR A 288 -9.01 -20.71 21.28
C THR A 288 -7.87 -21.26 22.13
N ARG A 289 -6.72 -20.57 22.19
CA ARG A 289 -5.58 -21.03 22.98
C ARG A 289 -5.84 -20.79 24.46
N GLU A 290 -5.35 -21.71 25.28
CA GLU A 290 -5.47 -21.64 26.73
C GLU A 290 -4.78 -20.39 27.30
N VAL A 291 -5.47 -19.72 28.22
CA VAL A 291 -5.00 -18.52 28.91
C VAL A 291 -4.89 -18.84 30.40
N ARG A 292 -3.67 -18.85 30.93
CA ARG A 292 -3.40 -19.25 32.33
C ARG A 292 -3.63 -18.14 33.34
N HIS A 293 -3.45 -16.88 32.93
CA HIS A 293 -3.53 -15.72 33.80
C HIS A 293 -4.33 -14.61 33.11
N PRO A 294 -5.15 -13.84 33.87
CA PRO A 294 -5.84 -12.69 33.30
C PRO A 294 -4.83 -11.68 32.77
N GLY A 295 -5.17 -11.05 31.66
CA GLY A 295 -4.39 -9.92 31.15
C GLY A 295 -4.84 -8.60 31.74
N VAL A 296 -4.26 -7.52 31.23
CA VAL A 296 -4.59 -6.16 31.65
C VAL A 296 -4.51 -5.19 30.48
N LEU A 297 -5.55 -4.38 30.31
CA LEU A 297 -5.52 -3.15 29.55
C LEU A 297 -4.94 -2.07 30.48
N ILE A 298 -3.74 -1.59 30.17
CA ILE A 298 -2.97 -0.69 31.04
C ILE A 298 -3.27 0.78 30.69
N GLN A 299 -3.35 1.05 29.40
CA GLN A 299 -3.54 2.40 28.90
C GLN A 299 -4.20 2.38 27.54
N TRP A 300 -5.06 3.36 27.28
CA TRP A 300 -5.41 3.70 25.92
C TRP A 300 -5.66 5.19 25.70
N GLN A 301 -5.53 5.63 24.46
CA GLN A 301 -5.75 7.01 24.03
C GLN A 301 -6.42 7.04 22.67
N LEU A 302 -7.35 7.97 22.50
CA LEU A 302 -7.98 8.25 21.22
C LEU A 302 -7.28 9.43 20.54
N ILE A 303 -6.90 9.25 19.28
CA ILE A 303 -6.34 10.30 18.42
C ILE A 303 -7.22 10.42 17.19
N LEU A 304 -7.82 11.60 17.03
CA LEU A 304 -8.76 11.93 15.97
C LEU A 304 -8.08 12.89 15.00
N HIS A 305 -7.98 12.49 13.74
CA HIS A 305 -7.49 13.33 12.65
C HIS A 305 -8.68 13.75 11.80
N GLY A 306 -8.70 14.98 11.32
CA GLY A 306 -9.74 15.43 10.39
C GLY A 306 -9.81 16.93 10.27
N THR A 307 -11.02 17.45 10.06
CA THR A 307 -11.25 18.87 9.80
C THR A 307 -12.30 19.46 10.72
N LYS A 308 -12.16 20.76 11.03
CA LYS A 308 -13.21 21.55 11.66
C LYS A 308 -14.36 21.84 10.70
N GLU A 309 -14.04 22.23 9.47
CA GLU A 309 -15.02 22.51 8.42
C GLU A 309 -15.32 21.26 7.60
N ARG A 310 -16.52 21.20 7.01
CA ARG A 310 -16.94 20.07 6.18
C ARG A 310 -16.01 19.93 4.97
N PRO A 311 -15.32 18.78 4.79
CA PRO A 311 -14.47 18.54 3.63
C PRO A 311 -15.29 18.20 2.37
N GLY A 312 -14.69 18.31 1.20
CA GLY A 312 -15.25 17.86 -0.07
C GLY A 312 -16.31 18.76 -0.71
N ARG A 313 -16.07 20.07 -0.73
CA ARG A 313 -16.88 21.01 -1.52
C ARG A 313 -16.50 20.91 -3.00
N LEU A 314 -17.49 20.87 -3.88
CA LEU A 314 -17.26 20.91 -5.33
C LEU A 314 -17.05 22.36 -5.78
N ARG A 315 -16.19 22.58 -6.80
CA ARG A 315 -15.91 23.93 -7.33
C ARG A 315 -17.17 24.70 -7.75
N THR A 316 -18.22 23.98 -8.18
CA THR A 316 -19.53 24.54 -8.57
C THR A 316 -20.42 24.96 -7.40
N GLU A 317 -20.11 24.56 -6.17
CA GLU A 317 -20.90 24.88 -4.95
C GLU A 317 -20.35 26.09 -4.17
N LEU A 318 -19.28 26.72 -4.65
CA LEU A 318 -18.80 27.97 -4.07
C LEU A 318 -19.81 29.08 -4.44
N PRO A 319 -20.35 29.85 -3.47
CA PRO A 319 -21.25 30.95 -3.78
C PRO A 319 -20.51 31.95 -4.69
N GLN A 320 -21.04 32.12 -5.91
CA GLN A 320 -20.65 33.23 -6.75
C GLN A 320 -20.84 34.50 -5.94
N ARG A 321 -19.75 35.22 -5.66
CA ARG A 321 -19.85 36.61 -5.19
C ARG A 321 -20.66 37.35 -6.24
N SER A 322 -21.86 37.75 -5.86
CA SER A 322 -22.71 38.64 -6.63
C SER A 322 -22.06 40.04 -6.62
N ASP A 323 -21.08 40.26 -7.48
CA ASP A 323 -20.75 41.62 -7.87
C ASP A 323 -21.81 42.05 -8.89
N SER A 324 -22.85 42.70 -8.36
CA SER A 324 -23.83 43.44 -9.15
C SER A 324 -23.11 44.56 -9.89
N LEU A 325 -22.75 44.29 -11.15
CA LEU A 325 -22.56 45.33 -12.16
C LEU A 325 -23.52 45.06 -13.30
N SER A 326 -24.60 45.84 -13.26
CA SER A 326 -25.60 45.98 -14.30
C SER A 326 -24.96 46.42 -15.61
N PHE A 327 -25.08 45.60 -16.64
CA PHE A 327 -25.03 46.06 -18.02
C PHE A 327 -26.22 45.46 -18.78
N SER A 328 -27.00 46.37 -19.34
CA SER A 328 -28.21 46.16 -20.12
C SER A 328 -27.90 45.41 -21.40
N GLN A 329 -28.64 44.33 -21.65
CA GLN A 329 -28.76 43.73 -22.98
C GLN A 329 -29.55 44.66 -23.92
N PRO A 330 -29.28 44.53 -25.22
CA PRO A 330 -30.38 44.27 -26.14
C PRO A 330 -30.16 42.97 -26.94
N LEU A 331 -31.26 42.23 -27.15
CA LEU A 331 -31.40 41.08 -28.06
C LEU A 331 -32.23 41.54 -29.29
N PRO A 332 -32.40 40.73 -30.35
CA PRO A 332 -31.46 40.41 -31.43
C PRO A 332 -31.98 40.90 -32.82
N THR A 333 -31.13 40.91 -33.86
CA THR A 333 -31.59 40.87 -35.26
C THR A 333 -30.76 39.92 -36.10
N GLN A 334 -31.47 39.01 -36.77
CA GLN A 334 -30.97 38.07 -37.76
C GLN A 334 -30.41 38.78 -38.99
N SER A 335 -29.36 38.23 -39.61
CA SER A 335 -29.38 37.96 -41.05
C SER A 335 -28.27 37.00 -41.47
N SER A 336 -28.65 36.17 -42.42
CA SER A 336 -28.02 35.00 -43.01
C SER A 336 -27.04 35.33 -44.14
N SER A 337 -25.97 34.56 -44.24
CA SER A 337 -25.30 34.04 -45.46
C SER A 337 -23.92 33.52 -45.03
N GLY A 338 -23.39 32.36 -45.39
CA GLY A 338 -23.77 31.31 -46.33
C GLY A 338 -22.46 30.67 -46.81
N LEU A 339 -22.43 29.33 -46.87
CA LEU A 339 -21.55 28.43 -47.64
C LEU A 339 -20.48 27.59 -46.90
N GLN A 340 -20.88 26.32 -46.69
CA GLN A 340 -20.26 25.06 -47.14
C GLN A 340 -18.84 24.69 -46.68
N PHE A 341 -18.76 23.70 -45.78
CA PHE A 341 -17.60 22.83 -45.62
C PHE A 341 -17.87 21.46 -46.26
N SER A 342 -16.99 21.07 -47.19
CA SER A 342 -17.00 19.79 -47.89
C SER A 342 -16.64 18.64 -46.95
N SER A 343 -17.47 17.61 -46.96
CA SER A 343 -17.17 16.27 -46.47
C SER A 343 -16.08 15.62 -47.31
N ARG A 344 -15.00 15.12 -46.68
CA ARG A 344 -14.19 14.01 -47.19
C ARG A 344 -13.74 13.12 -46.04
N ARG A 345 -14.30 11.90 -45.98
CA ARG A 345 -13.64 10.74 -45.39
C ARG A 345 -12.49 10.30 -46.31
N PRO A 346 -11.44 9.66 -45.75
CA PRO A 346 -10.98 8.42 -46.36
C PRO A 346 -10.80 7.29 -45.34
N SER A 347 -11.17 6.09 -45.79
CA SER A 347 -10.95 4.80 -45.15
C SER A 347 -9.81 4.03 -45.84
N ASN A 348 -9.07 3.26 -45.02
CA ASN A 348 -8.27 2.05 -45.32
C ASN A 348 -6.79 2.17 -45.79
N SER A 349 -5.89 2.12 -44.79
CA SER A 349 -4.73 1.19 -44.57
C SER A 349 -3.56 1.08 -45.58
N PRO A 350 -2.37 0.55 -45.21
CA PRO A 350 -1.66 0.56 -43.93
C PRO A 350 -0.14 0.89 -44.11
N PHE A 351 0.46 1.79 -43.33
CA PHE A 351 1.93 1.88 -43.25
C PHE A 351 2.40 2.20 -41.83
N THR A 352 3.00 1.16 -41.24
CA THR A 352 4.00 1.12 -40.16
C THR A 352 4.56 2.47 -39.70
N ILE A 353 4.18 2.88 -38.48
CA ILE A 353 5.00 3.79 -37.68
C ILE A 353 5.96 2.91 -36.88
N SER A 354 7.26 3.12 -37.11
CA SER A 354 8.35 2.46 -36.40
C SER A 354 8.30 2.78 -34.90
N ILE A 355 8.57 1.77 -34.08
CA ILE A 355 8.71 1.84 -32.61
C ILE A 355 9.80 2.86 -32.16
N LEU A 356 10.65 3.34 -33.06
CA LEU A 356 11.70 4.32 -32.74
C LEU A 356 11.17 5.74 -32.42
N ASP A 357 10.02 6.16 -32.96
CA ASP A 357 9.52 7.54 -32.78
C ASP A 357 8.68 7.73 -31.49
N GLN A 358 8.34 6.63 -30.79
CA GLN A 358 7.75 6.68 -29.45
C GLN A 358 8.80 6.60 -28.31
N ILE A 359 10.08 6.38 -28.65
CA ILE A 359 11.18 6.29 -27.67
C ILE A 359 11.81 7.67 -27.39
N LEU A 360 11.46 8.73 -28.13
CA LEU A 360 12.06 10.07 -27.99
C LEU A 360 11.16 11.16 -27.35
N ALA A 361 10.07 10.77 -26.68
CA ALA A 361 9.35 11.66 -25.75
C ALA A 361 9.71 11.42 -24.26
N GLY A 362 10.83 10.72 -24.01
CA GLY A 362 11.47 10.70 -22.70
C GLY A 362 12.09 12.05 -22.41
N SER A 363 11.43 12.86 -21.58
CA SER A 363 12.05 14.07 -21.03
C SER A 363 13.25 13.66 -20.20
N SER A 364 14.46 13.85 -20.74
CA SER A 364 15.69 13.78 -19.97
C SER A 364 15.61 14.86 -18.88
N PRO A 365 15.65 14.54 -17.57
CA PRO A 365 15.69 15.58 -16.57
C PRO A 365 17.08 16.23 -16.64
N ASN A 366 17.13 17.50 -17.07
CA ASN A 366 18.27 18.35 -16.75
C ASN A 366 18.35 18.44 -15.22
N ALA A 367 19.37 17.80 -14.64
CA ALA A 367 19.61 17.83 -13.21
C ALA A 367 19.88 19.28 -12.78
N THR A 368 19.01 19.84 -11.95
CA THR A 368 19.24 21.08 -11.22
C THR A 368 19.51 20.74 -9.76
N TYR A 369 20.63 21.22 -9.22
CA TYR A 369 20.99 21.05 -7.81
C TYR A 369 20.83 22.37 -7.06
N ALA A 370 20.29 22.29 -5.85
CA ALA A 370 20.21 23.42 -4.92
C ALA A 370 21.39 23.37 -3.95
N THR A 371 22.09 24.49 -3.77
CA THR A 371 23.10 24.64 -2.72
C THR A 371 22.43 25.00 -1.39
N VAL A 372 23.14 24.79 -0.28
CA VAL A 372 22.66 24.97 1.11
C VAL A 372 22.12 26.38 1.38
N ASP A 373 22.45 27.36 0.54
CA ASP A 373 21.98 28.76 0.64
C ASP A 373 20.81 29.09 -0.31
N GLY A 374 20.19 28.08 -0.95
CA GLY A 374 18.90 28.24 -1.64
C GLY A 374 18.94 28.89 -3.02
N LYS A 375 20.09 28.96 -3.69
CA LYS A 375 20.18 29.36 -5.11
C LYS A 375 20.16 28.15 -6.05
N ILE A 376 19.36 28.24 -7.11
CA ILE A 376 19.24 27.24 -8.18
C ILE A 376 20.21 27.60 -9.31
N VAL A 377 21.06 26.67 -9.74
CA VAL A 377 21.94 26.83 -10.90
C VAL A 377 21.64 25.74 -11.94
N SER A 378 21.62 26.12 -13.22
CA SER A 378 21.39 25.24 -14.37
C SER A 378 22.70 24.59 -14.86
N GLY A 379 22.66 23.29 -15.20
CA GLY A 379 23.82 22.52 -15.70
C GLY A 379 24.34 22.95 -17.08
N PRO A 380 25.57 22.52 -17.47
CA PRO A 380 26.35 23.16 -18.52
C PRO A 380 25.94 22.66 -19.91
N ASN A 381 25.19 23.48 -20.63
CA ASN A 381 25.24 23.61 -22.10
C ASN A 381 24.33 24.76 -22.53
N HIS A 382 24.79 25.99 -22.29
CA HIS A 382 24.45 27.10 -23.16
C HIS A 382 25.63 28.07 -23.17
N LEU A 383 26.36 28.06 -24.29
CA LEU A 383 27.22 29.17 -24.67
C LEU A 383 26.34 30.42 -24.72
N THR A 384 26.70 31.42 -23.92
CA THR A 384 26.39 32.81 -24.22
C THR A 384 27.70 33.57 -24.19
N THR A 385 28.01 34.15 -25.34
CA THR A 385 29.07 35.10 -25.59
C THR A 385 28.87 36.35 -24.74
N ALA A 386 29.82 36.65 -23.84
CA ALA A 386 30.25 38.02 -23.54
C ALA A 386 31.53 38.02 -22.69
N GLN A 387 32.53 38.67 -23.29
CA GLN A 387 33.76 39.28 -22.77
C GLN A 387 33.98 39.43 -21.25
N ASP A 388 35.23 39.09 -20.91
CA ASP A 388 36.18 39.77 -20.01
C ASP A 388 36.28 39.37 -18.53
N GLY A 389 37.53 39.12 -18.10
CA GLY A 389 37.95 39.17 -16.70
C GLY A 389 38.24 37.84 -15.99
N ASP A 390 39.53 37.50 -15.89
CA ASP A 390 40.14 36.51 -14.99
C ASP A 390 39.50 36.40 -13.59
N ILE A 391 39.39 35.17 -13.06
CA ILE A 391 39.81 34.76 -11.69
C ILE A 391 39.86 33.22 -11.61
N ILE A 392 41.10 32.70 -11.61
CA ILE A 392 41.64 31.48 -10.96
C ILE A 392 40.65 30.35 -10.60
N ASN A 393 40.60 29.32 -11.46
CA ASN A 393 40.00 28.02 -11.17
C ASN A 393 40.73 27.30 -10.01
N LYS A 394 40.07 27.18 -8.87
CA LYS A 394 40.37 26.15 -7.87
C LYS A 394 39.08 25.36 -7.61
N PHE A 395 38.83 24.37 -8.47
CA PHE A 395 37.74 23.42 -8.29
C PHE A 395 37.98 22.62 -7.00
N VAL A 396 37.05 22.73 -6.05
CA VAL A 396 36.89 21.76 -4.96
C VAL A 396 35.87 20.75 -5.45
N GLU A 397 36.34 19.56 -5.82
CA GLU A 397 35.52 18.41 -6.16
C GLU A 397 34.76 17.98 -4.90
N SER A 398 33.45 18.27 -4.82
CA SER A 398 32.62 17.74 -3.73
C SER A 398 32.22 16.30 -4.07
N GLU A 399 32.85 15.35 -3.38
CA GLU A 399 32.60 13.90 -3.47
C GLU A 399 31.13 13.57 -3.18
N VAL A 400 30.37 13.18 -4.20
CA VAL A 400 29.01 12.64 -4.05
C VAL A 400 29.13 11.16 -3.72
N CYS A 401 28.64 10.73 -2.56
CA CYS A 401 28.64 9.32 -2.16
C CYS A 401 27.61 8.48 -2.91
N HIS A 402 27.89 7.19 -3.10
CA HIS A 402 26.93 6.22 -3.62
C HIS A 402 25.67 6.17 -2.74
N SER A 403 24.50 5.97 -3.34
CA SER A 403 23.20 6.02 -2.63
C SER A 403 23.03 4.92 -1.59
N GLN A 404 23.89 3.90 -1.61
CA GLN A 404 23.91 2.80 -0.63
C GLN A 404 24.93 3.04 0.50
N CYS A 405 25.63 4.18 0.52
CA CYS A 405 26.55 4.53 1.59
C CYS A 405 25.82 5.13 2.80
N LEU A 406 26.20 4.68 4.00
CA LEU A 406 25.78 5.21 5.28
C LEU A 406 26.99 5.82 6.01
N GLY A 407 26.85 7.05 6.52
CA GLY A 407 27.89 7.69 7.33
C GLY A 407 29.09 8.25 6.53
N GLY A 408 28.94 8.42 5.21
CA GLY A 408 29.94 9.01 4.32
C GLY A 408 30.67 7.98 3.44
N CYS A 409 31.55 8.49 2.58
CA CYS A 409 32.30 7.69 1.61
C CYS A 409 33.71 8.26 1.40
N SER A 410 34.54 7.50 0.71
CA SER A 410 35.86 7.89 0.20
C SER A 410 35.86 8.09 -1.31
N GLY A 411 34.67 8.09 -1.93
CA GLY A 411 34.46 8.19 -3.37
C GLY A 411 33.02 7.83 -3.76
N PRO A 412 32.64 8.00 -5.04
CA PRO A 412 31.27 7.85 -5.51
C PRO A 412 30.80 6.41 -5.73
N GLY A 413 31.70 5.43 -5.66
CA GLY A 413 31.40 4.02 -5.90
C GLY A 413 30.74 3.31 -4.70
N PRO A 414 29.96 2.23 -4.94
CA PRO A 414 29.35 1.41 -3.89
C PRO A 414 30.37 0.71 -2.97
N ASP A 415 31.61 0.57 -3.42
CA ASP A 415 32.77 0.00 -2.72
C ASP A 415 33.53 1.05 -1.87
N LYS A 416 33.19 2.33 -2.02
CA LYS A 416 33.85 3.45 -1.32
C LYS A 416 33.07 3.93 -0.12
N CYS A 417 32.06 3.19 0.32
CA CYS A 417 31.27 3.54 1.49
C CYS A 417 32.01 3.26 2.79
N ARG A 418 31.82 4.12 3.81
CA ARG A 418 32.30 3.81 5.16
C ARG A 418 31.47 2.72 5.84
N ALA A 419 30.19 2.65 5.52
CA ALA A 419 29.28 1.59 5.91
C ALA A 419 28.14 1.47 4.87
N CYS A 420 27.50 0.31 4.80
CA CYS A 420 26.37 0.09 3.91
C CYS A 420 25.04 0.45 4.57
N SER A 421 24.17 1.12 3.81
CA SER A 421 22.80 1.44 4.23
C SER A 421 21.96 0.18 4.42
N HIS A 422 22.13 -0.79 3.51
CA HIS A 422 21.35 -2.02 3.46
C HIS A 422 22.22 -3.26 3.67
N TYR A 423 22.86 -3.78 2.62
CA TYR A 423 23.69 -4.98 2.73
C TYR A 423 25.07 -4.77 2.11
N SER A 424 26.05 -5.53 2.60
CA SER A 424 27.38 -5.65 2.04
C SER A 424 27.49 -6.96 1.28
N LEU A 425 27.98 -6.89 0.05
CA LEU A 425 28.35 -8.05 -0.77
C LEU A 425 29.80 -7.85 -1.22
N GLU A 426 30.71 -8.67 -0.69
CA GLU A 426 32.14 -8.64 -1.04
C GLU A 426 32.79 -7.23 -0.95
N GLY A 427 32.30 -6.38 -0.03
CA GLY A 427 32.79 -5.02 0.17
C GLY A 427 32.05 -3.93 -0.61
N GLU A 428 31.06 -4.28 -1.42
CA GLU A 428 30.17 -3.33 -2.09
C GLU A 428 28.81 -3.23 -1.39
N CYS A 429 28.30 -2.00 -1.28
CA CYS A 429 26.99 -1.77 -0.68
C CYS A 429 25.86 -1.94 -1.70
N VAL A 430 24.98 -2.91 -1.42
CA VAL A 430 23.82 -3.25 -2.25
C VAL A 430 22.50 -3.02 -1.50
N GLY A 431 21.46 -2.64 -2.23
CA GLY A 431 20.12 -2.41 -1.66
C GLY A 431 19.38 -3.69 -1.28
N SER A 432 19.74 -4.81 -1.91
CA SER A 432 19.17 -6.14 -1.70
C SER A 432 20.19 -7.20 -2.12
N CYS A 433 20.23 -8.33 -1.41
CA CYS A 433 21.13 -9.42 -1.78
C CYS A 433 20.72 -10.07 -3.11
N PRO A 434 21.67 -10.30 -4.04
CA PRO A 434 21.40 -10.89 -5.34
C PRO A 434 21.03 -12.37 -5.26
N GLU A 435 20.59 -12.95 -6.40
CA GLU A 435 20.26 -14.38 -6.48
C GLU A 435 21.40 -15.26 -5.97
N GLY A 436 21.02 -16.34 -5.27
CA GLY A 436 21.94 -17.24 -4.61
C GLY A 436 22.47 -16.73 -3.27
N THR A 437 22.04 -15.57 -2.80
CA THR A 437 22.39 -15.03 -1.47
C THR A 437 21.16 -14.55 -0.68
N TYR A 438 21.30 -14.42 0.63
CA TYR A 438 20.30 -13.86 1.55
C TYR A 438 20.98 -12.90 2.53
N GLY A 439 20.24 -11.94 3.07
CA GLY A 439 20.76 -10.97 4.04
C GLY A 439 20.84 -11.55 5.45
N SER A 440 21.99 -11.44 6.10
CA SER A 440 22.20 -11.78 7.51
C SER A 440 21.74 -10.65 8.45
N GLU A 441 21.71 -10.94 9.76
CA GLU A 441 21.43 -9.92 10.78
C GLU A 441 22.52 -8.83 10.84
N GLU A 442 23.75 -9.20 10.51
CA GLU A 442 24.93 -8.32 10.39
C GLU A 442 24.94 -7.48 9.10
N ARG A 443 23.91 -7.62 8.25
CA ARG A 443 23.78 -6.96 6.95
C ARG A 443 24.78 -7.42 5.90
N ASP A 444 25.22 -8.67 5.97
CA ASP A 444 26.02 -9.27 4.91
C ASP A 444 25.15 -10.15 4.00
N CYS A 445 25.46 -10.17 2.71
CA CYS A 445 24.85 -11.12 1.79
C CYS A 445 25.59 -12.46 1.87
N LEU A 446 24.93 -13.47 2.43
CA LEU A 446 25.46 -14.81 2.62
C LEU A 446 24.86 -15.80 1.62
N SER A 447 25.61 -16.82 1.23
CA SER A 447 25.18 -17.78 0.21
C SER A 447 24.03 -18.69 0.67
N CYS A 448 23.09 -18.91 -0.24
CA CYS A 448 22.06 -19.94 -0.11
C CYS A 448 22.63 -21.36 -0.28
N HIS A 449 21.82 -22.36 0.08
CA HIS A 449 22.09 -23.73 -0.34
C HIS A 449 22.20 -23.84 -1.87
N ALA A 450 23.08 -24.70 -2.39
CA ALA A 450 23.44 -24.73 -3.81
C ALA A 450 22.27 -25.03 -4.76
N SER A 451 21.21 -25.70 -4.29
CA SER A 451 20.00 -25.94 -5.07
C SER A 451 19.02 -24.76 -5.11
N CYS A 452 19.28 -23.70 -4.31
CA CYS A 452 18.44 -22.52 -4.18
C CYS A 452 18.91 -21.38 -5.09
N ALA A 453 17.96 -20.79 -5.81
CA ALA A 453 18.12 -19.50 -6.47
C ALA A 453 17.77 -18.36 -5.51
N MET A 454 16.80 -18.57 -4.61
CA MET A 454 16.47 -17.65 -3.53
C MET A 454 16.27 -18.43 -2.24
N CYS A 455 16.67 -17.87 -1.12
CA CYS A 455 16.52 -18.50 0.19
C CYS A 455 16.25 -17.45 1.27
N SER A 456 15.65 -17.89 2.37
CA SER A 456 15.55 -17.11 3.61
C SER A 456 16.68 -17.43 4.60
N GLY A 457 17.55 -18.38 4.25
CA GLY A 457 18.66 -18.83 5.07
C GLY A 457 19.49 -19.92 4.37
N PRO A 458 20.56 -20.40 5.01
CA PRO A 458 21.54 -21.26 4.37
C PRO A 458 21.10 -22.72 4.25
N ALA A 459 20.05 -23.14 4.96
CA ALA A 459 19.62 -24.54 4.97
C ALA A 459 18.85 -24.92 3.70
N GLN A 460 18.96 -26.20 3.31
CA GLN A 460 18.32 -26.75 2.10
C GLN A 460 16.78 -26.64 2.09
N ASN A 461 16.16 -26.58 3.26
CA ASN A 461 14.71 -26.42 3.45
C ASN A 461 14.26 -24.96 3.67
N GLN A 462 15.18 -24.00 3.56
CA GLN A 462 14.90 -22.55 3.61
C GLN A 462 14.88 -21.94 2.20
N CYS A 463 14.62 -22.77 1.21
CA CYS A 463 14.60 -22.41 -0.20
C CYS A 463 13.28 -21.71 -0.52
N LEU A 464 13.34 -20.54 -1.13
CA LEU A 464 12.17 -19.79 -1.61
C LEU A 464 11.96 -19.99 -3.12
N ALA A 465 13.04 -20.22 -3.85
CA ALA A 465 13.02 -20.55 -5.27
C ALA A 465 14.20 -21.47 -5.63
N CYS A 466 13.96 -22.40 -6.56
CA CYS A 466 14.97 -23.34 -7.02
C CYS A 466 15.81 -22.79 -8.16
N ARG A 467 17.09 -23.20 -8.20
CA ARG A 467 17.90 -23.02 -9.41
C ARG A 467 17.30 -23.82 -10.57
N ILE A 468 17.59 -23.36 -11.79
CA ILE A 468 17.19 -24.05 -13.02
C ILE A 468 17.71 -25.49 -12.97
N GLY A 469 16.83 -26.45 -13.29
CA GLY A 469 17.12 -27.89 -13.22
C GLY A 469 16.66 -28.58 -11.93
N PHE A 470 16.23 -27.82 -10.92
CA PHE A 470 15.64 -28.36 -9.68
C PHE A 470 14.14 -28.09 -9.62
N LEU A 471 13.40 -29.02 -9.01
CA LEU A 471 11.97 -28.95 -8.76
C LEU A 471 11.71 -28.49 -7.33
N TYR A 472 10.79 -27.54 -7.17
CA TYR A 472 10.44 -27.03 -5.84
C TYR A 472 9.44 -27.94 -5.14
N VAL A 473 9.83 -28.52 -4.01
CA VAL A 473 8.91 -29.31 -3.18
C VAL A 473 8.17 -28.37 -2.24
N LEU A 474 7.02 -27.89 -2.73
CA LEU A 474 6.23 -26.80 -2.15
C LEU A 474 5.97 -26.91 -0.64
N HIS A 475 5.84 -28.12 -0.11
CA HIS A 475 5.51 -28.38 1.30
C HIS A 475 6.73 -28.53 2.21
N LEU A 476 7.92 -28.73 1.64
CA LEU A 476 9.15 -28.98 2.38
C LEU A 476 10.17 -27.85 2.26
N GLY A 477 9.90 -26.83 1.43
CA GLY A 477 10.79 -25.68 1.25
C GLY A 477 12.14 -26.05 0.64
N LEU A 478 12.21 -27.17 -0.10
CA LEU A 478 13.45 -27.72 -0.65
C LEU A 478 13.41 -27.83 -2.16
N CYS A 479 14.60 -27.78 -2.75
CA CYS A 479 14.82 -27.97 -4.18
C CYS A 479 15.53 -29.29 -4.43
N ALA A 480 14.90 -30.15 -5.22
CA ALA A 480 15.37 -31.49 -5.54
C ALA A 480 15.36 -31.73 -7.06
N GLU A 481 16.33 -32.47 -7.58
CA GLU A 481 16.39 -32.78 -9.02
C GLU A 481 15.19 -33.64 -9.46
N ASN A 482 14.70 -34.50 -8.57
CA ASN A 482 13.53 -35.35 -8.78
C ASN A 482 12.58 -35.25 -7.59
N CYS A 483 11.29 -35.45 -7.83
CA CYS A 483 10.31 -35.42 -6.76
C CYS A 483 10.48 -36.60 -5.80
N PRO A 484 10.47 -36.36 -4.48
CA PRO A 484 10.55 -37.43 -3.47
C PRO A 484 9.28 -38.30 -3.50
N GLN A 485 9.34 -39.47 -2.84
CA GLN A 485 8.18 -40.36 -2.75
C GLN A 485 6.95 -39.64 -2.16
N GLY A 486 5.78 -39.96 -2.71
CA GLY A 486 4.52 -39.27 -2.41
C GLY A 486 4.34 -37.94 -3.15
N TYR A 487 5.22 -37.60 -4.10
CA TYR A 487 5.11 -36.39 -4.93
C TYR A 487 5.29 -36.71 -6.42
N TYR A 488 4.70 -35.89 -7.28
CA TYR A 488 4.85 -35.92 -8.73
C TYR A 488 5.24 -34.54 -9.27
N ALA A 489 5.95 -34.53 -10.40
CA ALA A 489 6.41 -33.30 -11.03
C ALA A 489 5.31 -32.66 -11.86
N ALA A 490 4.99 -31.40 -11.58
CA ALA A 490 4.07 -30.58 -12.36
C ALA A 490 4.54 -29.13 -12.37
N ASN A 491 4.64 -28.52 -13.56
CA ASN A 491 4.99 -27.11 -13.75
C ASN A 491 6.24 -26.66 -12.97
N GLY A 492 7.31 -27.47 -12.99
CA GLY A 492 8.57 -27.16 -12.29
C GLY A 492 8.53 -27.29 -10.77
N SER A 493 7.45 -27.85 -10.20
CA SER A 493 7.30 -28.11 -8.76
C SER A 493 6.89 -29.55 -8.50
N CYS A 494 7.16 -30.02 -7.28
CA CYS A 494 6.71 -31.30 -6.78
C CYS A 494 5.43 -31.13 -5.97
N LEU A 495 4.34 -31.67 -6.49
CA LEU A 495 3.02 -31.66 -5.85
C LEU A 495 2.77 -33.02 -5.19
N ARG A 496 2.08 -33.01 -4.04
CA ARG A 496 1.80 -34.24 -3.31
C ARG A 496 0.77 -35.08 -4.06
N CYS A 497 0.96 -36.40 -4.08
CA CYS A 497 -0.03 -37.34 -4.57
C CYS A 497 -1.31 -37.30 -3.72
N GLY A 498 -2.46 -37.58 -4.34
CA GLY A 498 -3.73 -37.74 -3.63
C GLY A 498 -3.82 -39.10 -2.91
N GLY A 499 -4.54 -39.14 -1.78
CA GLY A 499 -4.78 -40.37 -1.01
C GLY A 499 -3.52 -40.95 -0.33
N HIS A 500 -3.50 -42.27 -0.14
CA HIS A 500 -2.36 -43.04 0.38
C HIS A 500 -1.45 -43.53 -0.76
N CYS A 501 -1.05 -42.62 -1.65
CA CYS A 501 -0.32 -42.97 -2.86
C CYS A 501 1.18 -42.66 -2.74
N SER A 502 2.02 -43.69 -2.90
CA SER A 502 3.49 -43.59 -2.87
C SER A 502 4.09 -43.06 -4.18
N LYS A 503 3.44 -43.33 -5.33
CA LYS A 503 3.80 -42.77 -6.65
C LYS A 503 2.57 -42.49 -7.49
N CYS A 504 2.46 -41.29 -8.05
CA CYS A 504 1.36 -40.89 -8.92
C CYS A 504 1.86 -40.11 -10.14
N ILE A 505 1.04 -40.05 -11.19
CA ILE A 505 1.29 -39.20 -12.37
C ILE A 505 0.61 -37.84 -12.22
N ASN A 506 -0.53 -37.81 -11.54
CA ASN A 506 -1.32 -36.62 -11.21
C ASN A 506 -2.14 -36.91 -9.93
N PRO A 507 -2.93 -35.96 -9.38
CA PRO A 507 -3.63 -36.14 -8.10
C PRO A 507 -4.60 -37.32 -8.10
N ASP A 508 -5.16 -37.65 -9.26
CA ASP A 508 -6.26 -38.61 -9.43
C ASP A 508 -5.77 -39.96 -10.01
N HIS A 509 -4.49 -40.06 -10.38
CA HIS A 509 -3.92 -41.23 -11.02
C HIS A 509 -2.73 -41.77 -10.23
N CYS A 510 -3.06 -42.65 -9.27
CA CYS A 510 -2.09 -43.37 -8.47
C CYS A 510 -1.52 -44.58 -9.22
N THR A 511 -0.20 -44.71 -9.22
CA THR A 511 0.52 -45.83 -9.85
C THR A 511 1.11 -46.81 -8.83
N SER A 512 1.23 -46.40 -7.56
CA SER A 512 1.71 -47.23 -6.46
C SER A 512 1.16 -46.67 -5.16
N CYS A 513 0.57 -47.52 -4.31
CA CYS A 513 0.05 -47.12 -3.00
C CYS A 513 1.14 -47.18 -1.92
N ASP A 514 0.95 -46.44 -0.83
CA ASP A 514 1.63 -46.69 0.43
C ASP A 514 0.94 -47.93 1.04
N HIS A 515 1.59 -49.09 0.94
CA HIS A 515 1.16 -50.46 1.33
C HIS A 515 0.78 -51.40 0.18
#